data_AF-A0A3P9N6W3-F1
#
_entry.id   AF-A0A3P9N6W3-F1
#
_cell.length_a   1.000
_cell.length_b   1.000
_cell.length_c   1.000
_cell.angle_alpha   90.00
_cell.angle_beta   90.00
_cell.angle_gamma   90.00
#
_symmetry.space_group_name_H-M   'P 1'
#
loop_
_entity.id
_entity.type
_entity.pdbx_description
1 polymer ?
#
loop_
_entity_poly.entity_id
_entity_poly.type
_entity_poly.pdbx_seq_one_letter_code
_entity_poly.pdbx_strand_id
1 'polypeptide(L)' 'MAKLSKETKQRLQQLFQCSQFVIRWGFIPTVLYLGFKRGADPGMPEPTLLRYKYFILFKRFDAHMFLLK' A
#
# COMPACT_ATOMS: atom_id res chain seq x y z
N MET A 1 26.93 9.47 20.03
CA MET A 1 25.63 8.83 19.66
C MET A 1 24.59 9.20 20.69
N ALA A 2 23.52 9.90 20.30
CA ALA A 2 22.44 10.24 21.21
C ALA A 2 21.84 8.94 21.81
N LYS A 3 21.87 8.81 23.14
CA LYS A 3 21.27 7.66 23.84
C LYS A 3 19.77 7.85 23.88
N LEU A 4 19.06 7.31 22.90
CA LEU A 4 17.60 7.20 22.95
C LEU A 4 17.18 6.27 24.10
N SER A 5 16.20 6.71 24.89
CA SER A 5 15.56 5.88 25.92
C SER A 5 14.97 4.62 25.29
N LYS A 6 14.94 3.51 26.04
CA LYS A 6 14.37 2.22 25.58
C LYS A 6 12.94 2.38 25.06
N GLU A 7 12.15 3.22 25.74
CA GLU A 7 10.77 3.53 25.35
C GLU A 7 10.70 4.23 23.98
N THR A 8 11.53 5.26 23.78
CA THR A 8 11.55 6.01 22.51
C THR A 8 11.95 5.12 21.34
N LYS A 9 12.88 4.18 21.54
CA LYS A 9 13.26 3.19 20.51
C LYS A 9 12.10 2.28 20.14
N GLN A 10 11.35 1.80 21.14
CA GLN A 10 10.21 0.91 20.90
C GLN A 10 9.08 1.63 20.14
N ARG A 11 8.77 2.87 20.51
CA ARG A 11 7.77 3.70 19.79
C ARG A 11 8.20 3.97 18.36
N LEU A 12 9.47 4.29 18.16
CA LEU A 12 10.02 4.53 16.82
C LEU A 12 9.94 3.27 15.94
N GLN A 13 10.24 2.10 16.51
CA GLN A 13 10.11 0.82 15.81
C GLN A 13 8.66 0.53 15.43
N GLN A 14 7.69 0.81 16.30
CA GLN A 14 6.27 0.71 15.99
C GLN A 14 5.86 1.64 14.84
N LEU A 15 6.34 2.88 14.84
CA LEU A 15 6.09 3.83 13.76
C LEU A 15 6.65 3.34 12.42
N PHE A 16 7.85 2.77 12.42
CA PHE A 16 8.44 2.20 11.21
C PHE A 16 7.65 0.99 10.68
N GLN A 17 7.18 0.11 11.56
CA GLN A 17 6.34 -1.03 11.14
C GLN A 17 5.01 -0.56 10.55
N CYS A 18 4.36 0.41 11.21
CA CYS A 18 3.11 0.98 10.74
C CYS A 18 3.29 1.71 9.40
N SER A 19 4.33 2.52 9.25
CA SER A 19 4.59 3.25 8.00
C SER A 19 4.92 2.31 6.84
N GLN A 20 5.70 1.25 7.08
CA GLN A 20 5.96 0.21 6.09
C GLN A 20 4.67 -0.47 5.64
N PHE A 21 3.77 -0.79 6.57
CA PHE A 21 2.46 -1.35 6.26
C PHE A 21 1.62 -0.38 5.41
N VAL A 22 1.50 0.88 5.83
CA VAL A 22 0.70 1.89 5.13
C VAL A 22 1.24 2.15 3.72
N ILE A 23 2.56 2.24 3.52
CA ILE A 23 3.14 2.45 2.20
C ILE A 23 2.95 1.21 1.32
N ARG A 24 3.24 0.00 1.84
CA ARG A 24 3.13 -1.25 1.08
C ARG A 24 1.70 -1.51 0.62
N TRP A 25 0.70 -1.24 1.46
CA TRP A 25 -0.70 -1.50 1.14
C TRP A 25 -1.42 -0.31 0.52
N GLY A 26 -1.09 0.91 0.92
CA GLY A 26 -1.80 2.13 0.53
C GLY A 26 -1.30 2.81 -0.75
N PHE A 27 -0.04 2.60 -1.17
CA PHE A 27 0.51 3.27 -2.35
C PHE A 27 -0.30 2.98 -3.62
N ILE A 28 -0.53 1.70 -3.91
CA ILE A 28 -1.16 1.30 -5.18
C ILE A 28 -2.65 1.65 -5.23
N PRO A 29 -3.48 1.41 -4.19
CA PRO A 29 -4.85 1.91 -4.15
C PRO A 29 -4.94 3.43 -4.38
N THR A 30 -4.00 4.19 -3.82
CA THR A 30 -3.96 5.65 -3.99
C THR A 30 -3.65 6.03 -5.43
N VAL A 31 -2.62 5.42 -6.04
CA VAL A 31 -2.28 5.66 -7.46
C VAL A 31 -3.43 5.26 -8.39
N LEU A 32 -4.08 4.13 -8.11
CA LEU A 32 -5.24 3.68 -8.87
C LEU A 32 -6.38 4.69 -8.77
N TYR A 33 -6.74 5.11 -7.56
CA TYR A 33 -7.79 6.10 -7.36
C TYR A 33 -7.51 7.41 -8.10
N LEU A 34 -6.26 7.89 -8.09
CA LEU A 34 -5.86 9.07 -8.84
C LEU A 34 -5.93 8.84 -10.36
N GLY A 35 -5.54 7.66 -10.84
CA GLY A 35 -5.66 7.28 -12.25
C GLY A 35 -7.11 7.22 -12.73
N PHE A 36 -8.03 6.70 -11.90
CA PHE A 36 -9.46 6.72 -12.16
C PHE A 36 -10.05 8.13 -12.13
N LYS A 37 -9.71 8.92 -11.10
CA LYS A 37 -10.24 10.28 -10.90
C LYS A 37 -9.78 11.25 -11.99
N ARG A 38 -8.55 11.11 -12.47
CA ARG A 38 -8.03 11.94 -13.59
C ARG A 38 -8.75 11.63 -14.90
N GLY A 39 -9.33 10.43 -15.03
CA GLY A 39 -9.89 9.94 -16.28
C GLY A 39 -8.80 9.68 -17.32
N ALA A 40 -9.13 8.91 -18.35
CA ALA A 40 -8.30 8.84 -19.55
C ALA A 40 -8.64 10.04 -20.46
N ASP A 41 -7.74 10.39 -21.37
CA ASP A 41 -7.98 11.46 -22.36
C ASP A 41 -9.33 11.24 -23.07
N PRO A 42 -10.06 12.33 -23.41
CA PRO A 42 -11.40 12.22 -24.00
C PRO A 42 -11.35 11.37 -25.28
N GLY A 43 -11.89 10.14 -25.19
CA GLY A 43 -11.84 9.14 -26.25
C GLY A 43 -11.30 7.76 -25.82
N MET A 44 -10.66 7.64 -24.65
CA MET A 44 -10.25 6.34 -24.11
C MET A 44 -11.34 5.70 -23.22
N PRO A 45 -11.57 4.39 -23.32
CA PRO A 45 -12.53 3.68 -22.47
C PRO A 45 -12.10 3.71 -21.01
N GLU A 46 -13.08 3.83 -20.11
CA GLU A 46 -12.81 3.83 -18.66
C GLU A 46 -12.05 2.56 -18.25
N PRO A 47 -11.03 2.68 -17.38
CA PRO A 47 -10.35 1.50 -16.90
C PRO A 47 -11.35 0.58 -16.20
N THR A 48 -11.43 -0.67 -16.60
CA THR A 48 -12.40 -1.61 -16.01
C THR A 48 -11.78 -2.32 -14.81
N LEU A 49 -12.54 -2.49 -13.72
CA LEU A 49 -12.08 -3.22 -12.52
C LEU A 49 -11.58 -4.64 -12.82
N LEU A 50 -12.10 -5.27 -13.89
CA LEU A 50 -11.68 -6.59 -14.36
C LEU A 50 -10.19 -6.66 -14.73
N ARG A 51 -9.60 -5.58 -15.24
CA ARG A 51 -8.17 -5.52 -15.59
C ARG A 51 -7.26 -5.55 -14.35
N TYR A 52 -7.78 -5.13 -13.18
CA TYR A 52 -7.07 -5.12 -11.91
C TYR A 52 -7.32 -6.38 -11.05
N LYS A 53 -8.12 -7.35 -11.53
CA LYS A 53 -8.45 -8.57 -10.78
C LYS A 53 -7.23 -9.41 -10.40
N TYR A 54 -6.28 -9.60 -11.32
CA TYR A 54 -5.02 -10.30 -11.05
C TYR A 54 -4.14 -9.55 -10.05
N PHE A 55 -4.24 -8.22 -10.04
CA PHE A 55 -3.51 -7.37 -9.12
C PHE A 55 -4.08 -7.45 -7.69
N ILE A 56 -5.42 -7.46 -7.57
CA ILE A 56 -6.11 -7.70 -6.29
C ILE A 56 -5.82 -9.10 -5.75
N LEU A 57 -5.76 -10.11 -6.64
CA LEU A 57 -5.42 -11.48 -6.26
C LEU A 57 -3.96 -11.60 -5.78
N PHE A 58 -3.02 -10.94 -6.47
CA PHE A 58 -1.62 -10.86 -6.05
C PHE A 58 -1.46 -10.17 -4.69
N LYS A 59 -2.17 -9.05 -4.48
CA LYS A 59 -2.23 -8.37 -3.18
C LYS A 59 -2.82 -9.26 -2.09
N ARG A 60 -3.85 -10.06 -2.38
CA ARG A 60 -4.41 -11.01 -1.41
C ARG A 60 -3.40 -12.10 -1.04
N PHE A 61 -2.68 -12.64 -2.01
CA PHE A 61 -1.61 -13.62 -1.77
C PHE A 61 -0.48 -13.06 -0.90
N ASP A 62 -0.01 -11.84 -1.19
CA ASP A 62 1.03 -11.15 -0.40
C ASP A 62 0.59 -10.89 1.06
N ALA A 63 -0.70 -10.59 1.28
CA ALA A 63 -1.25 -10.38 2.62
C ALA A 63 -1.25 -11.68 3.44
N HIS A 64 -1.63 -12.80 2.81
CA HIS A 64 -1.57 -14.11 3.44
C HIS A 64 -0.13 -14.49 3.81
N MET A 65 0.85 -14.21 2.94
CA MET A 65 2.25 -14.50 3.22
C MET A 65 2.85 -13.60 4.32
N PHE A 66 2.32 -12.38 4.52
CA PHE A 66 2.70 -11.51 5.62
C PHE A 66 2.10 -11.95 6.96
N LEU A 67 0.86 -12.45 6.98
CA LEU A 67 0.22 -12.98 8.19
C LEU A 67 0.77 -14.33 8.66
N LEU A 68 1.43 -15.07 7.76
CA LEU A 68 2.06 -16.36 8.05
C LEU A 68 3.52 -16.25 8.54
N LYS A 69 4.04 -15.04 8.70
CA LYS A 69 5.42 -14.74 9.13
C LYS A 69 5.43 -14.16 10.53
#